data_AF-A0A8S7F4N4-F1
#
_entry.id   AF-A0A8S7F4N4-F1
#
_cell.length_a   1.000
_cell.length_b   1.000
_cell.length_c   1.000
_cell.angle_alpha   90.00
_cell.angle_beta   90.00
_cell.angle_gamma   90.00
#
_symmetry.space_group_name_H-M   'P 1'
#
loop_
_entity.id
_entity.type
_entity.pdbx_description
1 polymer ?
#
loop_
_entity_poly.entity_id
_entity_poly.type
_entity_poly.pdbx_seq_one_letter_code
_entity_poly.pdbx_strand_id
1 'polypeptide(L)' 'MGEAILYQLHSLLAATALGFCRLAPTFYLLPFFASGNIPT' A
#
# COMPACT_ATOMS: atom_id res chain seq x y z
N MET A 1 -14.36 -11.57 -22.06
CA MET A 1 -14.32 -10.21 -21.49
C MET A 1 -13.95 -10.17 -19.99
N GLY A 2 -13.83 -11.30 -19.27
CA GLY A 2 -13.47 -11.32 -17.83
C GLY A 2 -11.97 -11.19 -17.52
N GLU A 3 -11.09 -11.76 -18.36
CA GLU A 3 -9.64 -11.79 -18.13
C GLU A 3 -8.99 -10.40 -18.02
N ALA A 4 -9.48 -9.43 -18.80
CA ALA A 4 -8.93 -8.07 -18.82
C ALA A 4 -9.09 -7.35 -17.46
N ILE A 5 -10.15 -7.68 -16.71
CA ILE A 5 -10.40 -7.12 -15.37
C ILE A 5 -9.38 -7.69 -14.37
N LEU A 6 -9.04 -8.98 -14.50
CA LEU A 6 -8.03 -9.62 -13.65
C LEU A 6 -6.64 -9.03 -13.89
N TYR A 7 -6.26 -8.76 -15.14
CA TYR A 7 -4.99 -8.10 -15.46
C TYR A 7 -4.92 -6.67 -14.93
N GLN A 8 -6.02 -5.91 -15.04
CA GLN A 8 -6.10 -4.57 -14.46
C GLN A 8 -5.98 -4.61 -12.94
N LEU A 9 -6.67 -5.55 -12.27
CA LEU A 9 -6.60 -5.72 -10.83
C LEU A 9 -5.19 -6.12 -10.36
N HIS A 10 -4.52 -7.02 -11.09
CA HIS A 10 -3.15 -7.43 -10.78
C HIS A 10 -2.17 -6.26 -10.92
N SER A 11 -2.30 -5.48 -12.00
CA SER A 11 -1.48 -4.29 -12.22
C SER A 11 -1.71 -3.24 -11.14
N LEU A 12 -2.98 -3.04 -10.74
CA LEU A 12 -3.35 -2.13 -9.66
C LEU A 12 -2.76 -2.58 -8.32
N LEU A 13 -2.86 -3.87 -7.99
CA LEU A 13 -2.29 -4.44 -6.76
C LEU A 13 -0.76 -4.30 -6.72
N ALA A 14 -0.09 -4.53 -7.85
CA ALA A 14 1.36 -4.36 -7.95
C ALA A 14 1.77 -2.90 -7.74
N ALA A 15 1.04 -1.95 -8.34
CA ALA A 15 1.30 -0.52 -8.19
C ALA A 15 1.05 -0.04 -6.74
N THR A 16 -0.02 -0.49 -6.10
CA THR A 16 -0.33 -0.14 -4.71
C THR A 16 0.65 -0.75 -3.72
N ALA A 17 1.12 -1.99 -3.96
CA ALA A 17 2.15 -2.61 -3.12
C ALA A 17 3.48 -1.84 -3.17
N LEU A 18 3.91 -1.40 -4.34
CA LEU A 18 5.11 -0.55 -4.47
C LEU A 18 4.93 0.81 -3.78
N GLY A 19 3.74 1.42 -3.90
CA GLY A 19 3.39 2.64 -3.18
C GLY A 19 3.41 2.45 -1.66
N PHE A 20 2.88 1.33 -1.17
CA PHE A 20 2.89 0.96 0.24
C PHE A 20 4.32 0.77 0.76
N CYS A 21 5.19 0.04 0.06
CA CYS A 21 6.58 -0.13 0.47
C CYS A 21 7.34 1.20 0.59
N ARG A 22 6.98 2.21 -0.22
CA ARG A 22 7.58 3.55 -0.15
C ARG A 22 7.00 4.41 0.98
N LEU A 23 5.72 4.22 1.31
CA LEU A 23 5.03 4.97 2.36
C LEU A 23 5.24 4.36 3.75
N ALA A 24 5.38 3.04 3.87
CA ALA A 24 5.58 2.31 5.12
C ALA A 24 6.71 2.89 6.01
N PRO A 25 7.92 3.19 5.51
CA PRO A 25 8.96 3.82 6.35
C PRO A 25 8.57 5.23 6.79
N THR A 26 7.83 5.98 5.97
CA THR A 26 7.36 7.32 6.33
C THR A 26 6.34 7.27 7.47
N PHE A 27 5.42 6.29 7.46
CA PHE A 27 4.48 6.07 8.57
C PHE A 27 5.19 5.63 9.86
N TYR A 28 6.25 4.84 9.75
CA TYR A 28 7.04 4.41 10.90
C TYR A 28 7.91 5.54 11.49
N LEU A 29 8.47 6.41 10.63
CA LEU A 29 9.39 7.48 11.04
C LEU A 29 8.67 8.76 11.48
N LEU A 30 7.48 9.04 10.96
CA LEU A 30 6.73 10.23 11.36
C LEU A 30 6.08 10.01 12.75
N PRO A 31 6.34 10.90 13.72
CA PRO A 31 5.92 10.70 15.11
C PRO A 31 4.39 10.69 15.31
N PHE A 32 3.62 11.18 14.35
CA PHE A 32 2.15 11.18 14.38
C PHE A 32 1.50 9.88 13.89
N PHE A 33 2.23 9.11 13.07
CA PHE A 33 1.78 7.85 12.47
C PHE A 33 2.49 6.63 13.05
N ALA A 34 3.51 6.85 13.89
CA ALA A 34 4.24 5.80 14.56
C ALA A 34 3.29 4.91 15.37
N SER A 35 3.58 3.60 15.34
CA SER A 35 2.79 2.44 15.82
C SER A 35 2.19 2.51 17.23
N GLY A 36 2.46 3.57 18.00
CA GLY A 36 1.83 3.82 19.30
C GLY A 36 0.47 4.53 19.21
N ASN A 37 0.13 5.18 18.08
CA ASN A 37 -1.09 6.00 17.96
C ASN A 37 -2.15 5.42 17.00
N ILE A 38 -1.83 4.36 16.25
CA ILE A 38 -2.72 3.76 15.25
C ILE A 38 -2.80 2.25 15.54
N PRO A 39 -4.00 1.67 15.77
CA PRO A 39 -4.14 0.24 15.94
C PRO A 39 -3.77 -0.48 14.63
N THR A 40 -2.97 -1.53 14.75
CA THR A 40 -2.60 -2.46 13.67
C THR A 40 -3.80 -3.21 13.11
#